data_AF-A0A8T7DPU9-F1
#
_entry.id   AF-A0A8T7DPU9-F1
#
_cell.length_a   1.000
_cell.length_b   1.000
_cell.length_c   1.000
_cell.angle_alpha   90.00
_cell.angle_beta   90.00
_cell.angle_gamma   90.00
#
_symmetry.space_group_name_H-M   'P 1'
#
loop_
_entity.id
_entity.type
_entity.pdbx_description
1 polymer ?
#
loop_
_entity_poly.entity_id
_entity_poly.type
_entity_poly.pdbx_seq_one_letter_code
_entity_poly.pdbx_strand_id
1 'polypeptide(L)' 'MQQTDHAQAMADRFRELVEEAGDSLSDNHYEELKLIIEAGLDAALIENMDDIAAQLNKLAAGIQKNAKFFDRK' A
#
# COMPACT_ATOMS: atom_id res chain seq x y z
N MET A 1 9.68 -1.87 6.90
CA MET A 1 9.77 -1.72 8.37
C MET A 1 8.79 -0.68 8.92
N GLN A 2 8.50 0.45 8.25
CA GLN A 2 7.47 1.40 8.76
C GLN A 2 6.02 0.91 8.60
N GLN A 3 5.68 0.17 7.54
CA GLN A 3 4.32 -0.36 7.34
C GLN A 3 3.96 -1.45 8.38
N THR A 4 4.93 -2.29 8.73
CA THR A 4 4.82 -3.29 9.81
C THR A 4 4.51 -2.65 11.17
N ASP A 5 5.07 -1.45 11.44
CA ASP A 5 4.81 -0.72 12.69
C ASP A 5 3.39 -0.14 12.73
N HIS A 6 2.87 0.32 11.58
CA HIS A 6 1.51 0.85 11.48
C HIS A 6 0.45 -0.24 11.59
N ALA A 7 0.65 -1.38 10.92
CA ALA A 7 -0.25 -2.53 11.01
C ALA A 7 -0.30 -3.09 12.44
N GLN A 8 0.85 -3.16 13.12
CA GLN A 8 0.91 -3.53 14.54
C GLN A 8 0.08 -2.59 15.41
N ALA A 9 0.27 -1.27 15.28
CA ALA A 9 -0.47 -0.28 16.06
C ALA A 9 -2.00 -0.35 15.83
N MET A 10 -2.44 -0.72 14.62
CA MET A 10 -3.87 -0.93 14.34
C MET A 10 -4.40 -2.22 14.96
N ALA A 11 -3.64 -3.32 14.89
CA ALA A 11 -4.00 -4.59 15.52
C ALA A 11 -4.07 -4.47 17.05
N ASP A 12 -3.10 -3.78 17.66
CA ASP A 12 -3.06 -3.52 19.11
C ASP A 12 -4.26 -2.69 19.55
N ARG A 13 -4.62 -1.65 18.78
CA ARG A 13 -5.78 -0.83 19.11
C ARG A 13 -7.11 -1.59 18.93
N PHE A 14 -7.18 -2.49 17.95
CA PHE A 14 -8.34 -3.37 17.80
C PHE A 14 -8.45 -4.32 19.00
N ARG A 15 -7.33 -4.88 19.46
CA ARG A 15 -7.25 -5.71 20.65
C ARG A 15 -7.74 -4.97 21.89
N GLU A 16 -7.28 -3.74 22.12
CA GLU A 16 -7.75 -2.90 23.23
C GLU A 16 -9.28 -2.75 23.23
N LEU A 17 -9.89 -2.50 22.06
CA LEU A 17 -11.35 -2.35 21.94
C LEU A 17 -12.11 -3.65 22.23
N VAL A 18 -11.57 -4.80 21.83
CA VAL A 18 -12.16 -6.11 22.10
C VAL A 18 -12.11 -6.42 23.60
N GLU A 19 -10.96 -6.15 24.23
CA GLU A 19 -10.75 -6.34 25.67
C GLU A 19 -11.62 -5.37 26.49
N GLU A 20 -11.78 -4.11 26.07
CA GLU A 20 -12.69 -3.13 26.67
C GLU A 20 -14.17 -3.57 26.60
N ALA A 21 -14.55 -4.30 25.55
CA ALA A 21 -15.89 -4.87 25.42
C ALA A 21 -16.13 -6.09 26.33
N GLY A 22 -15.10 -6.56 27.04
CA GLY A 22 -15.16 -7.73 27.91
C GLY A 22 -15.05 -9.06 27.16
N ASP A 23 -14.63 -9.03 25.90
CA ASP A 23 -14.34 -10.21 25.09
C ASP A 23 -12.82 -10.43 25.01
N SER A 24 -12.39 -11.60 24.56
CA SER A 24 -10.98 -11.87 24.30
C SER A 24 -10.84 -12.87 23.16
N LEU A 25 -10.03 -12.51 22.17
CA LEU A 25 -9.61 -13.41 21.10
C LEU A 25 -8.23 -13.98 21.41
N SER A 26 -7.92 -15.14 20.83
CA SER A 26 -6.57 -15.68 20.91
C SER A 26 -5.57 -14.78 20.18
N ASP A 27 -4.31 -14.78 20.63
CA ASP A 27 -3.22 -14.02 20.01
C ASP A 27 -3.10 -14.29 18.50
N ASN A 28 -3.37 -15.53 18.06
CA ASN A 28 -3.33 -15.90 16.66
C ASN A 28 -4.28 -15.07 15.78
N HIS A 29 -5.46 -14.68 16.28
CA HIS A 29 -6.39 -13.86 15.51
C HIS A 29 -5.90 -12.44 15.32
N TYR A 30 -5.18 -11.88 16.30
CA TYR A 30 -4.57 -10.56 16.17
C TYR A 30 -3.36 -10.57 15.22
N GLU A 31 -2.59 -11.65 15.21
CA GLU A 31 -1.52 -11.87 14.22
C GLU A 31 -2.08 -12.02 12.80
N GLU A 32 -3.15 -12.80 12.63
CA GLU A 32 -3.86 -12.91 11.34
C GLU A 32 -4.42 -11.56 10.88
N LEU A 33 -5.02 -10.79 11.78
CA LEU A 33 -5.52 -9.45 11.49
C LEU A 33 -4.41 -8.51 11.01
N LYS A 34 -3.26 -8.53 11.70
CA LYS A 34 -2.08 -7.76 11.30
C LYS A 34 -1.64 -8.11 9.87
N LEU A 35 -1.53 -9.40 9.55
CA LEU A 35 -1.17 -9.86 8.20
C LEU A 35 -2.16 -9.38 7.13
N ILE A 36 -3.46 -9.39 7.44
CA ILE A 36 -4.49 -8.88 6.53
C ILE A 36 -4.33 -7.37 6.30
N ILE A 37 -4.08 -6.60 7.35
CA ILE A 37 -3.85 -5.14 7.26
C ILE A 37 -2.60 -4.85 6.42
N GLU A 38 -1.50 -5.57 6.66
CA GLU A 38 -0.26 -5.43 5.88
C GLU A 38 -0.51 -5.72 4.40
N ALA A 39 -1.18 -6.84 4.08
CA ALA A 39 -1.51 -7.19 2.70
C ALA A 39 -2.40 -6.13 2.01
N GLY A 40 -3.35 -5.54 2.74
CA GLY A 40 -4.19 -4.46 2.22
C GLY A 40 -3.41 -3.17 1.94
N LEU A 41 -2.48 -2.80 2.84
CA LEU A 41 -1.60 -1.65 2.65
C LEU A 41 -0.65 -1.85 1.46
N ASP A 42 -0.10 -3.04 1.31
CA ASP A 42 0.79 -3.39 0.19
C ASP A 42 0.05 -3.37 -1.15
N ALA A 43 -1.18 -3.91 -1.20
CA ALA A 43 -2.01 -3.86 -2.40
C ALA A 43 -2.31 -2.41 -2.82
N ALA A 44 -2.72 -1.56 -1.88
CA ALA A 44 -2.99 -0.14 -2.15
C ALA A 44 -1.74 0.62 -2.60
N LEU A 45 -0.56 0.26 -2.06
CA LEU A 45 0.70 0.85 -2.51
C LEU A 45 1.03 0.43 -3.95
N ILE A 46 0.87 -0.84 -4.29
CA ILE A 46 1.11 -1.36 -5.64
C ILE A 46 0.20 -0.66 -6.65
N GLU A 47 -1.08 -0.51 -6.37
CA GLU A 47 -2.02 0.21 -7.25
C GLU A 47 -1.56 1.66 -7.51
N ASN A 48 -1.12 2.38 -6.47
CA ASN A 48 -0.57 3.73 -6.62
C ASN A 48 0.74 3.74 -7.45
N MET A 49 1.59 2.73 -7.26
CA MET A 49 2.84 2.61 -8.03
C MET A 49 2.56 2.33 -9.51
N ASP A 50 1.55 1.55 -9.84
CA ASP A 50 1.10 1.30 -11.21
C ASP A 50 0.63 2.58 -11.90
N ASP A 51 -0.13 3.42 -11.19
CA ASP A 51 -0.56 4.73 -11.69
C ASP A 51 0.63 5.66 -11.99
N ILE A 52 1.62 5.68 -11.11
CA ILE A 52 2.85 6.46 -11.31
C ILE A 52 3.63 5.92 -12.51
N ALA A 53 3.76 4.60 -12.64
CA ALA A 53 4.44 3.97 -13.77
C ALA A 53 3.75 4.30 -15.11
N ALA A 54 2.41 4.31 -15.13
CA ALA A 54 1.64 4.72 -16.30
C ALA A 54 1.92 6.18 -16.70
N GLN A 55 2.01 7.09 -15.72
CA GLN A 55 2.35 8.49 -15.97
C GLN A 55 3.78 8.66 -16.52
N LEU A 56 4.75 7.93 -15.96
CA LEU A 56 6.14 7.94 -16.46
C LEU A 56 6.24 7.43 -17.89
N ASN A 57 5.53 6.35 -18.23
CA ASN A 57 5.46 5.84 -19.60
C ASN A 57 4.86 6.87 -20.56
N LYS A 58 3.79 7.55 -20.16
CA LYS A 58 3.18 8.62 -20.97
C LYS A 58 4.15 9.78 -21.20
N LEU A 59 4.89 10.18 -20.17
CA LEU A 59 5.92 11.21 -20.27
C LEU A 59 7.05 10.81 -21.22
N ALA A 60 7.59 9.60 -21.07
CA ALA A 60 8.63 9.05 -21.92
C ALA A 60 8.20 9.00 -23.39
N ALA A 61 6.97 8.54 -23.66
CA ALA A 61 6.38 8.55 -25.00
C ALA A 61 6.26 9.97 -25.57
N GLY A 62 5.91 10.95 -24.74
CA GLY A 62 5.88 12.37 -25.11
C GLY A 62 7.26 12.91 -25.51
N ILE A 63 8.29 12.61 -24.73
CA ILE A 63 9.68 13.00 -25.03
C ILE A 63 10.15 12.38 -26.36
N GLN A 64 9.91 11.07 -26.56
CA GLN A 64 10.26 10.41 -27.82
C GLN A 64 9.54 11.00 -29.03
N LYS A 65 8.24 11.32 -28.88
CA LYS A 65 7.46 11.96 -29.94
C LYS A 65 8.03 13.33 -30.31
N ASN A 66 8.40 14.14 -29.32
CA ASN A 66 9.02 15.43 -29.54
C ASN A 66 10.40 15.29 -30.20
N ALA A 67 11.25 14.38 -29.72
CA ALA A 67 12.55 14.10 -30.32
C ALA A 67 12.43 13.73 -31.82
N LYS A 68 11.49 12.83 -32.16
CA LYS A 68 11.19 12.47 -33.56
C LYS A 68 10.65 13.64 -34.39
N PHE A 69 9.98 14.61 -33.77
CA PHE A 69 9.52 15.81 -34.46
C PHE A 69 10.67 16.76 -34.77
N PHE A 70 11.63 16.91 -33.84
CA PHE A 70 12.83 17.72 -34.06
C PHE A 70 13.81 17.10 -35.05
N ASP A 71 13.95 15.77 -35.07
CA ASP A 71 14.83 15.03 -35.99
C ASP A 71 14.35 15.06 -37.46
N ARG A 72 13.07 15.41 -37.70
CA ARG A 72 12.48 15.54 -39.04
C ARG A 72 12.48 16.96 -39.61
N LYS A 73 13.00 17.94 -38.87
CA LYS A 73 13.17 19.34 -39.30
C LYS A 73 14.62 19.59 -39.67
#